data_AF-A0AAU6IHI7-F1
#
_entry.id   AF-A0AAU6IHI7-F1
#
_cell.length_a   1.000
_cell.length_b   1.000
_cell.length_c   1.000
_cell.angle_alpha   90.00
_cell.angle_beta   90.00
_cell.angle_gamma   90.00
#
_symmetry.space_group_name_H-M   'P 1'
#
loop_
_entity.id
_entity.type
_entity.pdbx_description
1 polymer ?
#
loop_
_entity_poly.entity_id
_entity_poly.type
_entity_poly.pdbx_seq_one_letter_code
_entity_poly.pdbx_strand_id
1 'polypeptide(L)'
;MDRVDSMPPRLPPPAGSDREGEDAADAYAAAPLLNCLLREVAEPAGDRGTFRLRASGRLMRVRGTRRPRAPEVYADGAWQRLDHTALVELTAEELLLLTRLPNSELPAEMTDSRDTVAALLAARSVATPPADPYVRSEQSLITGHPYHPAPKTRGGGPAAGWLPYAPEAYARFPLELLGVREDTVVEEGDTTPLDVLGRAPDGYRLLPAHPWQLDLVGSRPAIRDAFADGRLVRLGRTARPLWPTAAIRTLYAPEDDLFVKFSLDVRITNDIRRLWRHDLLKLRRTDAATAAAFTAMSAPAAWLSDRGYRTADFAFEELAVLVRDGLREHVAPGTTPLLAAALVEGFAGSPLDGLGDPSAWWTAYLRQVVPPVLEAFARHGVVLEAHLQNTLVAVDAAGTPVQALFRDAEGVKLLTDVDRAAGWERLVYCLIVNNVIELAALLAERHPGWDPWPAVRTVLAGHGLPGITDAVTDLLTAPTLPGKTNLLLRWTGADGADARYLPLPNPLAGD
;
A
#
# COMPACT_ATOMS: atom_id res chain seq x y z
N MET A 1 -27.89 35.06 -8.23
CA MET A 1 -28.14 34.42 -9.53
C MET A 1 -26.90 33.62 -9.88
N ASP A 2 -26.90 32.40 -9.36
CA ASP A 2 -26.24 31.17 -9.77
C ASP A 2 -24.95 31.24 -10.59
N ARG A 3 -23.83 30.98 -9.90
CA ARG A 3 -22.75 30.17 -10.46
C ARG A 3 -22.60 28.94 -9.58
N VAL A 4 -23.08 27.83 -10.12
CA VAL A 4 -23.00 26.49 -9.55
C VAL A 4 -21.52 26.06 -9.50
N ASP A 5 -21.07 25.71 -8.30
CA ASP A 5 -19.80 25.03 -8.05
C ASP A 5 -19.74 23.73 -8.85
N SER A 6 -18.86 23.69 -9.84
CA SER A 6 -18.47 22.45 -10.50
C SER A 6 -17.43 21.74 -9.62
N MET A 7 -17.89 20.78 -8.80
CA MET A 7 -17.02 19.76 -8.22
C MET A 7 -16.13 19.13 -9.29
N PRO A 8 -14.83 18.87 -9.02
CA PRO A 8 -14.02 18.08 -9.93
C PRO A 8 -14.63 16.67 -10.07
N PRO A 9 -14.68 16.10 -11.29
CA PRO A 9 -15.32 14.82 -11.51
C PRO A 9 -14.51 13.72 -10.81
N ARG A 10 -15.22 12.90 -10.03
CA ARG A 10 -14.79 11.52 -9.74
C ARG A 10 -14.52 10.82 -11.08
N LEU A 11 -13.55 9.91 -11.15
CA LEU A 11 -13.53 8.96 -12.28
C LEU A 11 -14.93 8.33 -12.34
N PRO A 12 -15.61 8.39 -13.50
CA PRO A 12 -17.02 8.00 -13.58
C PRO A 12 -17.16 6.54 -13.13
N PRO A 13 -18.23 6.18 -12.40
CA PRO A 13 -18.55 4.78 -12.17
C PRO A 13 -18.72 4.11 -13.55
N PRO A 14 -18.29 2.85 -13.73
CA PRO A 14 -18.52 2.13 -14.97
C PRO A 14 -20.03 1.93 -15.13
N ALA A 15 -20.64 2.75 -15.97
CA ALA A 15 -22.05 2.65 -16.33
C ALA A 15 -22.17 2.94 -17.82
N GLY A 16 -21.57 2.09 -18.64
CA GLY A 16 -21.69 2.15 -20.09
C GLY A 16 -20.85 1.08 -20.78
N SER A 17 -20.99 1.03 -22.11
CA SER A 17 -20.43 0.02 -23.03
C SER A 17 -18.98 -0.39 -22.72
N ASP A 18 -18.54 -1.56 -23.18
CA ASP A 18 -17.16 -2.08 -23.02
C ASP A 18 -16.07 -1.00 -23.21
N ARG A 19 -16.27 -0.08 -24.16
CA ARG A 19 -15.37 1.05 -24.44
C ARG A 19 -15.15 2.02 -23.27
N GLU A 20 -16.17 2.30 -22.46
CA GLU A 20 -16.04 3.18 -21.28
C GLU A 20 -15.26 2.51 -20.14
N GLY A 21 -15.39 1.18 -20.00
CA GLY A 21 -14.59 0.39 -19.06
C GLY A 21 -13.11 0.37 -19.44
N GLU A 22 -12.82 0.23 -20.74
CA GLU A 22 -11.46 0.28 -21.29
C GLU A 22 -10.80 1.66 -21.09
N ASP A 23 -11.52 2.75 -21.39
CA ASP A 23 -11.01 4.12 -21.17
C ASP A 23 -10.75 4.40 -19.68
N ALA A 24 -11.56 3.85 -18.78
CA ALA A 24 -11.34 3.97 -17.33
C ALA A 24 -10.10 3.18 -16.89
N ALA A 25 -9.91 1.96 -17.38
CA ALA A 25 -8.74 1.15 -17.09
C ALA A 25 -7.44 1.84 -17.53
N ASP A 26 -7.43 2.42 -18.74
CA ASP A 26 -6.32 3.23 -19.24
C ASP A 26 -6.01 4.40 -18.31
N ALA A 27 -7.02 5.14 -17.85
CA ALA A 27 -6.82 6.28 -16.96
C ALA A 27 -6.23 5.86 -15.59
N TYR A 28 -6.72 4.76 -15.02
CA TYR A 28 -6.23 4.21 -13.75
C TYR A 28 -4.80 3.66 -13.86
N ALA A 29 -4.43 3.06 -14.99
CA ALA A 29 -3.10 2.52 -15.22
C ALA A 29 -2.08 3.60 -15.65
N ALA A 30 -2.50 4.59 -16.43
CA ALA A 30 -1.62 5.64 -16.94
C ALA A 30 -1.17 6.60 -15.83
N ALA A 31 -2.03 6.95 -14.87
CA ALA A 31 -1.67 7.90 -13.81
C ALA A 31 -0.42 7.52 -13.00
N PRO A 32 -0.31 6.29 -12.44
CA PRO A 32 0.89 5.89 -11.68
C PRO A 32 2.14 5.73 -12.56
N LEU A 33 1.97 5.29 -13.82
CA LEU A 33 3.06 5.24 -14.79
C LEU A 33 3.59 6.64 -15.13
N LEU A 34 2.70 7.60 -15.39
CA LEU A 34 3.06 8.99 -15.65
C LEU A 34 3.71 9.64 -14.43
N ASN A 35 3.20 9.42 -13.22
CA ASN A 35 3.84 9.90 -12.00
C ASN A 35 5.28 9.41 -11.87
N CYS A 36 5.53 8.14 -12.18
CA CYS A 36 6.86 7.57 -12.25
C CYS A 36 7.72 8.22 -13.34
N LEU A 37 7.23 8.26 -14.59
CA LEU A 37 7.94 8.79 -15.74
C LEU A 37 8.34 10.26 -15.52
N LEU A 38 7.38 11.08 -15.12
CA LEU A 38 7.56 12.52 -14.90
C LEU A 38 8.54 12.82 -13.77
N ARG A 39 8.50 12.03 -12.70
CA ARG A 39 9.37 12.22 -11.53
C ARG A 39 10.78 11.72 -11.76
N GLU A 40 10.94 10.59 -12.44
CA GLU A 40 12.22 9.86 -12.47
C GLU A 40 13.03 10.13 -13.73
N VAL A 41 12.38 10.38 -14.86
CA VAL A 41 13.05 10.46 -16.18
C VAL A 41 12.62 11.65 -17.03
N ALA A 42 11.92 12.62 -16.43
CA ALA A 42 11.58 13.88 -17.07
C ALA A 42 12.03 15.09 -16.24
N GLU A 43 11.89 16.27 -16.83
CA GLU A 43 12.05 17.57 -16.17
C GLU A 43 10.97 18.55 -16.66
N PRO A 44 10.49 19.49 -15.83
CA PRO A 44 9.53 20.50 -16.26
C PRO A 44 10.08 21.32 -17.45
N ALA A 45 9.24 21.64 -18.43
CA ALA A 45 9.65 22.38 -19.62
C ALA A 45 8.56 23.36 -20.09
N GLY A 46 8.86 24.66 -20.04
CA GLY A 46 7.93 25.70 -20.52
C GLY A 46 6.69 25.82 -19.65
N ASP A 47 5.52 25.62 -20.25
CA ASP A 47 4.22 25.80 -19.60
C ASP A 47 3.93 24.74 -18.53
N ARG A 48 3.05 25.08 -17.57
CA ARG A 48 2.60 24.17 -16.52
C ARG A 48 2.01 22.89 -17.12
N GLY A 49 2.52 21.73 -16.66
CA GLY A 49 2.09 20.42 -17.13
C GLY A 49 2.83 19.92 -18.38
N THR A 50 3.81 20.68 -18.88
CA THR A 50 4.72 20.25 -19.95
C THR A 50 6.08 19.85 -19.36
N PHE A 51 6.64 18.79 -19.91
CA PHE A 51 7.86 18.14 -19.46
C PHE A 51 8.73 17.77 -20.65
N ARG A 52 10.04 17.75 -20.44
CA ARG A 52 11.03 17.22 -21.38
C ARG A 52 11.53 15.88 -20.86
N LEU A 53 11.48 14.86 -21.71
CA LEU A 53 12.07 13.56 -21.42
C LEU A 53 13.61 13.67 -21.49
N ARG A 54 14.32 13.17 -20.48
CA ARG A 54 15.74 13.49 -20.25
C ARG A 54 16.69 12.91 -21.32
N ALA A 55 16.42 11.71 -21.80
CA ALA A 55 17.26 10.99 -22.75
C ALA A 55 16.89 11.31 -24.20
N SER A 56 15.60 11.29 -24.56
CA SER A 56 15.16 11.60 -25.93
C SER A 56 15.04 13.09 -26.24
N GLY A 57 14.88 13.94 -25.22
CA GLY A 57 14.62 15.37 -25.37
C GLY A 57 13.21 15.71 -25.88
N ARG A 58 12.35 14.70 -26.10
CA ARG A 58 10.96 14.87 -26.55
C ARG A 58 10.14 15.63 -25.51
N LEU A 59 9.22 16.47 -25.98
CA LEU A 59 8.28 17.16 -25.11
C LEU A 59 7.04 16.29 -24.90
N MET A 60 6.61 16.18 -23.65
CA MET A 60 5.36 15.55 -23.23
C MET A 60 4.53 16.56 -22.44
N ARG A 61 3.21 16.52 -22.57
CA ARG A 61 2.32 17.28 -21.68
C ARG A 61 1.23 16.38 -21.11
N VAL A 62 0.80 16.71 -19.90
CA VAL A 62 -0.26 16.01 -19.17
C VAL A 62 -1.22 17.01 -18.55
N ARG A 63 -2.41 16.54 -18.18
CA ARG A 63 -3.38 17.29 -17.38
C ARG A 63 -3.45 16.74 -15.95
N GLY A 64 -3.64 17.62 -14.98
CA GLY A 64 -3.65 17.24 -13.56
C GLY A 64 -2.24 17.12 -12.98
N THR A 65 -2.15 16.99 -11.65
CA THR A 65 -0.89 16.93 -10.92
C THR A 65 -0.74 15.60 -10.20
N ARG A 66 -1.63 15.28 -9.26
CA ARG A 66 -1.57 14.05 -8.46
C ARG A 66 -1.92 12.81 -9.27
N ARG A 67 -2.93 12.93 -10.14
CA ARG A 67 -3.34 11.92 -11.12
C ARG A 67 -3.22 12.50 -12.53
N PRO A 68 -1.98 12.54 -13.08
CA PRO A 68 -1.77 13.02 -14.44
C PRO A 68 -2.54 12.14 -15.42
N ARG A 69 -3.15 12.77 -16.43
CA ARG A 69 -4.00 12.12 -17.43
C ARG A 69 -3.85 12.77 -18.79
N ALA A 70 -4.42 12.12 -19.80
CA ALA A 70 -4.42 12.56 -21.19
C ALA A 70 -3.01 12.96 -21.67
N PRO A 71 -2.03 12.04 -21.59
CA PRO A 71 -0.68 12.32 -22.03
C PRO A 71 -0.64 12.59 -23.54
N GLU A 72 0.12 13.60 -23.93
CA GLU A 72 0.42 13.92 -25.32
C GLU A 72 1.94 14.10 -25.48
N VAL A 73 2.49 13.61 -26.59
CA VAL A 73 3.90 13.82 -26.97
C VAL A 73 3.97 14.73 -28.19
N TYR A 74 4.96 15.62 -28.23
CA TYR A 74 5.22 16.45 -29.40
C TYR A 74 6.05 15.68 -30.42
N ALA A 75 5.47 15.40 -31.58
CA ALA A 75 6.11 14.71 -32.69
C ALA A 75 5.56 15.24 -34.03
N ASP A 76 6.40 15.33 -35.05
CA ASP A 76 6.04 15.81 -36.40
C ASP A 76 5.37 17.19 -36.42
N GLY A 77 5.81 18.09 -35.53
CA GLY A 77 5.30 19.46 -35.45
C GLY A 77 3.93 19.61 -34.78
N ALA A 78 3.39 18.54 -34.18
CA ALA A 78 2.09 18.56 -33.50
C ALA A 78 2.11 17.77 -32.19
N TRP A 79 1.15 18.07 -31.31
CA TRP A 79 0.88 17.25 -30.12
C TRP A 79 0.03 16.04 -30.50
N GLN A 80 0.49 14.85 -30.12
CA GLN A 80 -0.15 13.58 -30.40
C GLN A 80 -0.54 12.90 -29.09
N ARG A 81 -1.81 12.50 -28.94
CA ARG A 81 -2.30 11.80 -27.75
C ARG A 81 -1.74 10.38 -27.69
N LEU A 82 -1.36 9.96 -26.49
CA LEU A 82 -0.94 8.59 -26.20
C LEU A 82 -2.10 7.84 -25.52
N ASP A 83 -2.39 6.64 -26.02
CA ASP A 83 -3.10 5.63 -25.25
C ASP A 83 -2.12 4.92 -24.29
N HIS A 84 -2.61 3.96 -23.50
CA HIS A 84 -1.75 3.27 -22.54
C HIS A 84 -0.60 2.52 -23.22
N THR A 85 -0.86 1.85 -24.35
CA THR A 85 0.15 1.09 -25.11
C THR A 85 1.28 2.01 -25.59
N ALA A 86 0.94 3.12 -26.24
CA ALA A 86 1.92 4.08 -26.73
C ALA A 86 2.69 4.77 -25.59
N LEU A 87 2.06 4.95 -24.42
CA LEU A 87 2.74 5.43 -23.21
C LEU A 87 3.77 4.41 -22.67
N VAL A 88 3.43 3.12 -22.67
CA VAL A 88 4.35 2.04 -22.29
C VAL A 88 5.54 1.97 -23.24
N GLU A 89 5.30 2.03 -24.56
CA GLU A 89 6.34 2.06 -25.59
C GLU A 89 7.28 3.26 -25.41
N LEU A 90 6.72 4.48 -25.30
CA LEU A 90 7.51 5.69 -25.05
C LEU A 90 8.35 5.57 -23.78
N THR A 91 7.79 5.03 -22.71
CA THR A 91 8.50 4.86 -21.43
C THR A 91 9.64 3.86 -21.57
N ALA A 92 9.42 2.73 -22.25
CA ALA A 92 10.44 1.72 -22.48
C ALA A 92 11.58 2.25 -23.37
N GLU A 93 11.25 2.99 -24.43
CA GLU A 93 12.22 3.67 -25.30
C GLU A 93 13.09 4.64 -24.49
N GLU A 94 12.45 5.48 -23.68
CA GLU A 94 13.13 6.48 -22.85
C GLU A 94 14.08 5.82 -21.83
N LEU A 95 13.63 4.76 -21.17
CA LEU A 95 14.43 4.00 -20.20
C LEU A 95 15.59 3.27 -20.87
N LEU A 96 15.40 2.69 -22.06
CA LEU A 96 16.47 2.07 -22.84
C LEU A 96 17.53 3.10 -23.23
N LEU A 97 17.12 4.29 -23.70
CA LEU A 97 18.03 5.37 -24.05
C LEU A 97 18.82 5.88 -22.84
N LEU A 98 18.14 6.05 -21.70
CA LEU A 98 18.73 6.57 -20.47
C LEU A 98 19.69 5.58 -19.82
N THR A 99 19.30 4.31 -19.71
CA THR A 99 20.03 3.29 -18.95
C THR A 99 20.98 2.45 -19.81
N ARG A 100 20.75 2.40 -21.13
CA ARG A 100 21.40 1.48 -22.07
C ARG A 100 21.19 -0.01 -21.74
N LEU A 101 20.17 -0.32 -20.93
CA LEU A 101 19.82 -1.69 -20.55
C LEU A 101 18.44 -2.04 -21.14
N PRO A 102 18.32 -3.18 -21.84
CA PRO A 102 17.02 -3.67 -22.28
C PRO A 102 16.26 -4.34 -21.12
N ASN A 103 14.95 -4.13 -21.07
CA ASN A 103 14.05 -4.84 -20.16
C ASN A 103 12.71 -5.09 -20.86
N SER A 104 12.42 -6.36 -21.16
CA SER A 104 11.16 -6.78 -21.78
C SER A 104 10.10 -7.20 -20.75
N GLU A 105 10.47 -7.43 -19.49
CA GLU A 105 9.54 -7.80 -18.43
C GLU A 105 8.67 -6.62 -18.00
N LEU A 106 9.26 -5.45 -17.77
CA LEU A 106 8.53 -4.31 -17.21
C LEU A 106 7.41 -3.78 -18.13
N PRO A 107 7.60 -3.63 -19.45
CA PRO A 107 6.50 -3.29 -20.35
C PRO A 107 5.33 -4.30 -20.31
N ALA A 108 5.64 -5.58 -20.17
CA ALA A 108 4.63 -6.62 -20.00
C ALA A 108 3.90 -6.49 -18.65
N GLU A 109 4.63 -6.19 -17.56
CA GLU A 109 4.03 -5.90 -16.25
C GLU A 109 3.12 -4.65 -16.28
N MET A 110 3.51 -3.59 -16.99
CA MET A 110 2.68 -2.38 -17.16
C MET A 110 1.37 -2.70 -17.90
N THR A 111 1.45 -3.52 -18.96
CA THR A 111 0.28 -3.97 -19.71
C THR A 111 -0.62 -4.88 -18.86
N ASP A 112 -0.06 -5.87 -18.17
CA ASP A 112 -0.78 -6.74 -17.22
C ASP A 112 -1.44 -5.95 -16.10
N SER A 113 -0.80 -4.89 -15.60
CA SER A 113 -1.38 -4.01 -14.59
C SER A 113 -2.63 -3.30 -15.11
N ARG A 114 -2.63 -2.86 -16.38
CA ARG A 114 -3.79 -2.23 -17.01
C ARG A 114 -4.93 -3.23 -17.22
N ASP A 115 -4.63 -4.42 -17.71
CA ASP A 115 -5.63 -5.47 -17.95
C ASP A 115 -6.22 -6.00 -16.63
N THR A 116 -5.39 -6.07 -15.59
CA THR A 116 -5.88 -6.34 -14.23
C THR A 116 -6.89 -5.29 -13.81
N VAL A 117 -6.61 -4.00 -14.00
CA VAL A 117 -7.56 -2.93 -13.66
C VAL A 117 -8.86 -3.07 -14.45
N ALA A 118 -8.80 -3.37 -15.75
CA ALA A 118 -9.99 -3.59 -16.57
C ALA A 118 -10.86 -4.73 -16.00
N ALA A 119 -10.25 -5.88 -15.69
CA ALA A 119 -10.95 -7.02 -15.07
C ALA A 119 -11.54 -6.67 -13.69
N LEU A 120 -10.82 -5.89 -12.87
CA LEU A 120 -11.29 -5.42 -11.57
C LEU A 120 -12.50 -4.50 -11.70
N LEU A 121 -12.46 -3.52 -12.61
CA LEU A 121 -13.55 -2.58 -12.84
C LEU A 121 -14.80 -3.31 -13.34
N ALA A 122 -14.63 -4.26 -14.27
CA ALA A 122 -15.73 -5.10 -14.77
C ALA A 122 -16.38 -5.89 -13.63
N ALA A 123 -15.59 -6.60 -12.82
CA ALA A 123 -16.10 -7.37 -11.68
C ALA A 123 -16.78 -6.48 -10.62
N ARG A 124 -16.17 -5.34 -10.31
CA ARG A 124 -16.67 -4.38 -9.31
C ARG A 124 -17.99 -3.75 -9.72
N SER A 125 -18.23 -3.54 -11.03
CA SER A 125 -19.44 -2.88 -11.54
C SER A 125 -20.74 -3.63 -11.21
N VAL A 126 -20.65 -4.95 -11.04
CA VAL A 126 -21.79 -5.83 -10.75
C VAL A 126 -21.77 -6.39 -9.32
N ALA A 127 -20.77 -6.01 -8.52
CA ALA A 127 -20.60 -6.47 -7.15
C ALA A 127 -21.16 -5.45 -6.15
N THR A 128 -21.73 -5.95 -5.06
CA THR A 128 -22.21 -5.10 -3.96
C THR A 128 -21.03 -4.70 -3.07
N PRO A 129 -20.77 -3.39 -2.86
CA PRO A 129 -19.74 -2.94 -1.93
C PRO A 129 -19.99 -3.44 -0.50
N PRO A 130 -18.93 -3.73 0.28
CA PRO A 130 -19.07 -4.07 1.70
C PRO A 130 -19.81 -2.98 2.47
N ALA A 131 -20.70 -3.39 3.37
CA ALA A 131 -21.42 -2.46 4.25
C ALA A 131 -20.51 -1.83 5.31
N ASP A 132 -19.57 -2.63 5.84
CA ASP A 132 -18.56 -2.19 6.79
C ASP A 132 -17.61 -1.15 6.15
N PRO A 133 -17.51 0.08 6.68
CA PRO A 133 -16.65 1.13 6.14
C PRO A 133 -15.15 0.79 6.18
N TYR A 134 -14.68 0.06 7.19
CA TYR A 134 -13.29 -0.38 7.27
C TYR A 134 -12.97 -1.32 6.10
N VAL A 135 -13.77 -2.38 5.94
CA VAL A 135 -13.61 -3.35 4.85
C VAL A 135 -13.74 -2.67 3.50
N ARG A 136 -14.73 -1.77 3.32
CA ARG A 136 -14.89 -1.00 2.10
C ARG A 136 -13.65 -0.17 1.80
N SER A 137 -13.04 0.47 2.80
CA SER A 137 -11.83 1.28 2.61
C SER A 137 -10.66 0.42 2.12
N GLU A 138 -10.41 -0.73 2.75
CA GLU A 138 -9.37 -1.68 2.34
C GLU A 138 -9.57 -2.19 0.90
N GLN A 139 -10.84 -2.32 0.49
CA GLN A 139 -11.26 -2.83 -0.82
C GLN A 139 -11.46 -1.74 -1.89
N SER A 140 -10.98 -0.52 -1.66
CA SER A 140 -11.21 0.61 -2.58
C SER A 140 -10.01 1.04 -3.42
N LEU A 141 -8.82 0.47 -3.18
CA LEU A 141 -7.59 0.85 -3.88
C LEU A 141 -7.54 0.33 -5.32
N ILE A 142 -8.18 1.00 -6.28
CA ILE A 142 -8.17 0.58 -7.71
C ILE A 142 -6.87 0.98 -8.41
N THR A 143 -6.38 2.20 -8.17
CA THR A 143 -5.11 2.69 -8.75
C THR A 143 -3.90 1.94 -8.21
N GLY A 144 -3.93 1.56 -6.92
CA GLY A 144 -2.78 0.99 -6.22
C GLY A 144 -1.73 2.05 -5.87
N HIS A 145 -0.44 1.68 -5.91
CA HIS A 145 0.63 2.60 -5.51
C HIS A 145 0.82 3.74 -6.54
N PRO A 146 0.71 5.02 -6.15
CA PRO A 146 0.65 6.15 -7.09
C PRO A 146 1.97 6.47 -7.80
N TYR A 147 3.10 5.95 -7.32
CA TYR A 147 4.42 6.03 -7.98
C TYR A 147 4.99 4.64 -8.19
N HIS A 148 4.30 3.77 -8.91
CA HIS A 148 4.83 2.48 -9.35
C HIS A 148 4.37 2.24 -10.79
N PRO A 149 5.22 1.74 -11.70
CA PRO A 149 4.85 1.58 -13.11
C PRO A 149 3.72 0.59 -13.37
N ALA A 150 3.63 -0.45 -12.56
CA ALA A 150 2.68 -1.56 -12.73
C ALA A 150 2.05 -1.94 -11.37
N PRO A 151 1.31 -1.05 -10.70
CA PRO A 151 0.90 -1.24 -9.31
C PRO A 151 -0.10 -2.39 -9.11
N LYS A 152 -0.77 -2.82 -10.17
CA LYS A 152 -1.78 -3.86 -10.16
C LYS A 152 -1.37 -5.15 -10.85
N THR A 153 -0.13 -5.29 -11.33
CA THR A 153 0.31 -6.56 -11.91
C THR A 153 0.06 -7.73 -10.95
N ARG A 154 -0.37 -8.86 -11.51
CA ARG A 154 -0.66 -10.12 -10.79
C ARG A 154 0.16 -11.29 -11.32
N GLY A 155 1.27 -11.00 -12.01
CA GLY A 155 2.18 -12.02 -12.53
C GLY A 155 1.73 -12.67 -13.84
N GLY A 156 0.84 -12.03 -14.62
CA GLY A 156 0.49 -12.45 -15.98
C GLY A 156 -0.43 -13.68 -16.10
N GLY A 157 -0.94 -14.20 -14.99
CA GLY A 157 -1.91 -15.30 -14.98
C GLY A 157 -3.34 -14.86 -15.36
N PRO A 158 -4.20 -15.78 -15.82
CA PRO A 158 -5.57 -15.44 -16.21
C PRO A 158 -6.37 -14.88 -15.04
N ALA A 159 -7.23 -13.89 -15.30
CA ALA A 159 -8.03 -13.21 -14.28
C ALA A 159 -8.83 -14.16 -13.38
N ALA A 160 -9.38 -15.24 -13.95
CA ALA A 160 -10.12 -16.25 -13.21
C ALA A 160 -9.33 -16.89 -12.04
N GLY A 161 -8.00 -16.91 -12.10
CA GLY A 161 -7.14 -17.48 -11.07
C GLY A 161 -6.89 -16.56 -9.87
N TRP A 162 -7.04 -15.24 -10.02
CA TRP A 162 -6.74 -14.28 -8.94
C TRP A 162 -7.93 -13.38 -8.56
N LEU A 163 -8.88 -13.17 -9.45
CA LEU A 163 -10.03 -12.30 -9.25
C LEU A 163 -10.91 -12.70 -8.05
N PRO A 164 -11.13 -14.00 -7.75
CA PRO A 164 -11.86 -14.41 -6.53
C PRO A 164 -11.19 -13.97 -5.22
N TYR A 165 -9.94 -13.53 -5.27
CA TYR A 165 -9.14 -13.13 -4.12
C TYR A 165 -8.84 -11.62 -4.10
N ALA A 166 -9.35 -10.87 -5.09
CA ALA A 166 -9.01 -9.47 -5.28
C ALA A 166 -9.86 -8.52 -4.42
N PRO A 167 -9.25 -7.77 -3.47
CA PRO A 167 -9.99 -6.83 -2.63
C PRO A 167 -10.71 -5.76 -3.47
N GLU A 168 -10.12 -5.32 -4.58
CA GLU A 168 -10.68 -4.29 -5.47
C GLU A 168 -11.97 -4.73 -6.17
N ALA A 169 -12.22 -6.04 -6.27
CA ALA A 169 -13.45 -6.61 -6.81
C ALA A 169 -14.51 -6.88 -5.71
N TYR A 170 -14.32 -6.35 -4.51
CA TYR A 170 -15.13 -6.63 -3.32
C TYR A 170 -15.17 -8.12 -2.95
N ALA A 171 -14.07 -8.84 -3.22
CA ALA A 171 -14.00 -10.26 -2.94
C ALA A 171 -14.12 -10.56 -1.44
N ARG A 172 -14.64 -11.75 -1.15
CA ARG A 172 -14.55 -12.42 0.15
C ARG A 172 -14.59 -13.92 -0.11
N PHE A 173 -13.79 -14.68 0.60
CA PHE A 173 -13.67 -16.12 0.34
C PHE A 173 -13.31 -16.90 1.61
N PRO A 174 -13.75 -18.16 1.73
CA PRO A 174 -13.32 -19.02 2.81
C PRO A 174 -11.86 -19.42 2.63
N LEU A 175 -11.14 -19.58 3.74
CA LEU A 175 -9.77 -20.13 3.71
C LEU A 175 -9.82 -21.65 3.56
N GLU A 176 -8.76 -22.23 3.01
CA GLU A 176 -8.52 -23.67 3.12
C GLU A 176 -7.98 -23.97 4.53
N LEU A 177 -8.44 -25.06 5.14
CA LEU A 177 -7.98 -25.51 6.44
C LEU A 177 -7.17 -26.79 6.25
N LEU A 178 -5.92 -26.77 6.69
CA LEU A 178 -5.03 -27.92 6.70
C LEU A 178 -4.78 -28.38 8.14
N GLY A 179 -4.49 -29.66 8.30
CA GLY A 179 -3.86 -30.20 9.49
C GLY A 179 -2.40 -30.46 9.17
N VAL A 180 -1.49 -29.83 9.90
CA VAL A 180 -0.05 -30.13 9.84
C VAL A 180 0.33 -31.04 11.02
N ARG A 181 1.08 -32.11 10.76
CA ARG A 181 1.44 -33.08 11.80
C ARG A 181 2.29 -32.41 12.88
N GLU A 182 1.98 -32.67 14.15
CA GLU A 182 2.53 -31.94 15.30
C GLU A 182 4.07 -31.92 15.35
N ASP A 183 4.75 -32.97 14.92
CA ASP A 183 6.22 -33.10 14.89
C ASP A 183 6.90 -32.27 13.79
N THR A 184 6.13 -31.68 12.87
CA THR A 184 6.63 -30.84 11.75
C THR A 184 6.21 -29.38 11.87
N VAL A 185 5.42 -29.04 12.88
CA VAL A 185 4.95 -27.66 13.12
C VAL A 185 6.13 -26.80 13.54
N VAL A 186 6.21 -25.60 12.96
CA VAL A 186 7.04 -24.53 13.48
C VAL A 186 6.14 -23.35 13.84
N GLU A 187 6.24 -22.88 15.07
CA GLU A 187 5.52 -21.71 15.53
C GLU A 187 6.34 -20.86 16.51
N GLU A 188 6.06 -19.57 16.50
CA GLU A 188 6.67 -18.61 17.41
C GLU A 188 5.64 -17.53 17.77
N GLY A 189 5.64 -17.10 19.03
CA GLY A 189 4.66 -16.15 19.54
C GLY A 189 3.33 -16.78 19.91
N ASP A 190 2.27 -15.96 19.90
CA ASP A 190 0.91 -16.44 20.17
C ASP A 190 0.18 -16.73 18.85
N THR A 191 0.03 -18.03 18.56
CA THR A 191 -0.68 -18.56 17.39
C THR A 191 -2.06 -19.10 17.72
N THR A 192 -2.45 -19.09 19.00
CA THR A 192 -3.73 -19.64 19.47
C THR A 192 -4.97 -19.00 18.82
N PRO A 193 -4.95 -17.72 18.38
CA PRO A 193 -6.09 -17.17 17.65
C PRO A 193 -6.39 -17.87 16.32
N LEU A 194 -5.45 -18.60 15.70
CA LEU A 194 -5.73 -19.37 14.49
C LEU A 194 -6.75 -20.48 14.75
N ASP A 195 -6.80 -21.01 15.97
CA ASP A 195 -7.59 -22.19 16.32
C ASP A 195 -9.10 -21.87 16.41
N VAL A 196 -9.50 -20.60 16.36
CA VAL A 196 -10.91 -20.20 16.23
C VAL A 196 -11.47 -20.47 14.82
N LEU A 197 -10.59 -20.60 13.82
CA LEU A 197 -10.98 -20.74 12.40
C LEU A 197 -11.42 -22.17 12.05
N GLY A 198 -11.15 -23.16 12.90
CA GLY A 198 -11.49 -24.55 12.65
C GLY A 198 -10.97 -25.49 13.73
N ARG A 199 -11.03 -26.81 13.48
CA ARG A 199 -10.54 -27.82 14.42
C ARG A 199 -9.68 -28.85 13.70
N ALA A 200 -8.49 -29.10 14.23
CA ALA A 200 -7.63 -30.20 13.80
C ALA A 200 -7.90 -31.47 14.62
N PRO A 201 -7.73 -32.68 14.03
CA PRO A 201 -7.75 -33.94 14.77
C PRO A 201 -6.51 -34.10 15.65
N ASP A 202 -6.54 -35.05 16.59
CA ASP A 202 -5.41 -35.38 17.46
C ASP A 202 -4.15 -35.73 16.63
N GLY A 203 -2.99 -35.24 17.05
CA GLY A 203 -1.71 -35.40 16.34
C GLY A 203 -1.48 -34.39 15.20
N TYR A 204 -2.41 -33.45 14.98
CA TYR A 204 -2.28 -32.36 14.02
C TYR A 204 -2.55 -30.99 14.66
N ARG A 205 -1.84 -29.97 14.18
CA ARG A 205 -2.18 -28.55 14.41
C ARG A 205 -2.93 -27.99 13.23
N LEU A 206 -3.89 -27.09 13.52
CA LEU A 206 -4.62 -26.38 12.48
C LEU A 206 -3.66 -25.42 11.76
N LEU A 207 -3.70 -25.42 10.44
CA LEU A 207 -2.96 -24.48 9.60
C LEU A 207 -3.91 -23.93 8.53
N PRO A 208 -4.48 -22.74 8.75
CA PRO A 208 -5.21 -22.03 7.71
C PRO A 208 -4.26 -21.71 6.54
N ALA A 209 -4.77 -21.75 5.32
CA ALA A 209 -4.00 -21.46 4.12
C ALA A 209 -4.80 -20.62 3.13
N HIS A 210 -4.11 -19.69 2.48
CA HIS A 210 -4.71 -18.92 1.39
C HIS A 210 -4.93 -19.84 0.18
N PRO A 211 -6.16 -19.95 -0.37
CA PRO A 211 -6.45 -20.89 -1.46
C PRO A 211 -5.55 -20.66 -2.69
N TRP A 212 -5.41 -19.40 -3.12
CA TRP A 212 -4.49 -19.04 -4.23
C TRP A 212 -3.04 -19.48 -4.00
N GLN A 213 -2.53 -19.34 -2.77
CA GLN A 213 -1.17 -19.76 -2.46
C GLN A 213 -1.04 -21.28 -2.62
N LEU A 214 -2.00 -22.06 -2.11
CA LEU A 214 -1.98 -23.52 -2.27
C LEU A 214 -2.03 -23.94 -3.74
N ASP A 215 -2.76 -23.22 -4.59
CA ASP A 215 -2.77 -23.49 -6.03
C ASP A 215 -1.39 -23.21 -6.66
N LEU A 216 -0.71 -22.14 -6.24
CA LEU A 216 0.62 -21.77 -6.74
C LEU A 216 1.72 -22.75 -6.30
N VAL A 217 1.65 -23.23 -5.06
CA VAL A 217 2.75 -24.03 -4.46
C VAL A 217 2.45 -25.52 -4.35
N GLY A 218 1.20 -25.95 -4.52
CA GLY A 218 0.77 -27.33 -4.25
C GLY A 218 1.46 -28.42 -5.09
N SER A 219 2.00 -28.06 -6.26
CA SER A 219 2.77 -28.97 -7.11
C SER A 219 4.23 -29.12 -6.68
N ARG A 220 4.73 -28.29 -5.75
CA ARG A 220 6.11 -28.39 -5.24
C ARG A 220 6.31 -29.74 -4.54
N PRO A 221 7.44 -30.43 -4.76
CA PRO A 221 7.69 -31.74 -4.17
C PRO A 221 7.47 -31.77 -2.66
N ALA A 222 7.98 -30.78 -1.92
CA ALA A 222 7.84 -30.71 -0.47
C ALA A 222 6.38 -30.73 0.02
N ILE A 223 5.46 -30.05 -0.70
CA ILE A 223 4.04 -29.97 -0.33
C ILE A 223 3.28 -31.20 -0.82
N ARG A 224 3.51 -31.62 -2.07
CA ARG A 224 2.89 -32.83 -2.63
C ARG A 224 3.23 -34.06 -1.80
N ASP A 225 4.50 -34.24 -1.46
CA ASP A 225 4.98 -35.39 -0.72
C ASP A 225 4.45 -35.36 0.72
N ALA A 226 4.32 -34.17 1.33
CA ALA A 226 3.70 -34.02 2.66
C ALA A 226 2.21 -34.41 2.69
N PHE A 227 1.45 -34.17 1.61
CA PHE A 227 0.08 -34.71 1.51
C PHE A 227 0.10 -36.23 1.30
N ALA A 228 1.05 -36.77 0.54
CA ALA A 228 1.13 -38.20 0.25
C ALA A 228 1.53 -39.04 1.46
N ASP A 229 2.40 -38.52 2.34
CA ASP A 229 2.91 -39.21 3.53
C ASP A 229 2.17 -38.83 4.84
N GLY A 230 1.14 -37.97 4.75
CA GLY A 230 0.30 -37.59 5.88
C GLY A 230 0.89 -36.53 6.80
N ARG A 231 2.00 -35.86 6.44
CA ARG A 231 2.42 -34.64 7.15
C ARG A 231 1.42 -33.50 7.01
N LEU A 232 0.68 -33.45 5.89
CA LEU A 232 -0.44 -32.54 5.67
C LEU A 232 -1.72 -33.32 5.37
N VAL A 233 -2.83 -32.87 5.96
CA VAL A 233 -4.19 -33.35 5.66
C VAL A 233 -5.12 -32.18 5.37
N ARG A 234 -6.13 -32.39 4.53
CA ARG A 234 -7.18 -31.38 4.28
C ARG A 234 -8.29 -31.52 5.31
N LEU A 235 -8.65 -30.42 5.95
CA LEU A 235 -9.71 -30.33 6.97
C LEU A 235 -10.97 -29.63 6.46
N GLY A 236 -10.96 -29.18 5.20
CA GLY A 236 -12.06 -28.45 4.58
C GLY A 236 -11.77 -26.96 4.52
N ARG A 237 -12.79 -26.14 4.78
CA ARG A 237 -12.75 -24.68 4.63
C ARG A 237 -13.33 -23.99 5.85
N THR A 238 -12.97 -22.73 6.07
CA THR A 238 -13.64 -21.91 7.09
C THR A 238 -15.14 -21.84 6.81
N ALA A 239 -15.95 -21.88 7.86
CA ALA A 239 -17.41 -21.83 7.73
C ALA A 239 -17.91 -20.48 7.16
N ARG A 240 -17.16 -19.40 7.42
CA ARG A 240 -17.44 -18.05 6.92
C ARG A 240 -16.30 -17.58 6.01
N PRO A 241 -16.60 -16.78 4.98
CA PRO A 241 -15.57 -16.14 4.19
C PRO A 241 -14.90 -15.02 5.00
N LEU A 242 -13.61 -14.81 4.74
CA LEU A 242 -12.86 -13.69 5.26
C LEU A 242 -12.68 -12.63 4.17
N TRP A 243 -12.27 -11.44 4.57
CA TRP A 243 -12.16 -10.26 3.70
C TRP A 243 -10.70 -9.95 3.40
N PRO A 244 -10.22 -10.10 2.15
CA PRO A 244 -8.89 -9.64 1.77
C PRO A 244 -8.80 -8.11 1.95
N THR A 245 -7.70 -7.68 2.56
CA THR A 245 -7.35 -6.26 2.72
C THR A 245 -6.63 -5.74 1.48
N ALA A 246 -6.22 -4.46 1.48
CA ALA A 246 -5.39 -3.88 0.43
C ALA A 246 -4.07 -4.63 0.17
N ALA A 247 -3.57 -5.39 1.16
CA ALA A 247 -2.38 -6.23 1.02
C ALA A 247 -2.65 -7.55 0.27
N ILE A 248 -3.92 -7.89 0.00
CA ILE A 248 -4.43 -9.14 -0.61
C ILE A 248 -4.22 -10.35 0.28
N ARG A 249 -2.95 -10.63 0.60
CA ARG A 249 -2.51 -11.76 1.42
C ARG A 249 -2.82 -11.62 2.91
N THR A 250 -3.31 -10.47 3.37
CA THR A 250 -3.82 -10.27 4.73
C THR A 250 -5.32 -10.21 4.69
N LEU A 251 -5.98 -11.10 5.43
CA LEU A 251 -7.42 -11.22 5.50
C LEU A 251 -7.93 -10.86 6.89
N TYR A 252 -9.08 -10.19 6.94
CA TYR A 252 -9.80 -9.89 8.17
C TYR A 252 -10.97 -10.86 8.37
N ALA A 253 -11.07 -11.40 9.58
CA ALA A 253 -12.23 -12.13 10.10
C ALA A 253 -12.96 -11.22 11.12
N PRO A 254 -13.97 -10.44 10.69
CA PRO A 254 -14.65 -9.49 11.56
C PRO A 254 -15.28 -10.15 12.78
N GLU A 255 -15.84 -11.35 12.64
CA GLU A 255 -16.56 -12.01 13.71
C GLU A 255 -15.65 -12.37 14.88
N ASP A 256 -14.47 -12.89 14.57
CA ASP A 256 -13.43 -13.27 15.54
C ASP A 256 -12.51 -12.10 15.90
N ASP A 257 -12.64 -10.97 15.20
CA ASP A 257 -11.76 -9.81 15.27
C ASP A 257 -10.28 -10.19 15.14
N LEU A 258 -9.95 -10.81 14.01
CA LEU A 258 -8.64 -11.39 13.76
C LEU A 258 -8.16 -11.06 12.35
N PHE A 259 -6.90 -10.66 12.23
CA PHE A 259 -6.21 -10.63 10.94
C PHE A 259 -5.28 -11.83 10.82
N VAL A 260 -5.31 -12.44 9.63
CA VAL A 260 -4.39 -13.51 9.25
C VAL A 260 -3.66 -13.12 7.97
N LYS A 261 -2.33 -13.15 8.01
CA LYS A 261 -1.46 -12.77 6.89
C LYS A 261 -0.75 -14.01 6.38
N PHE A 262 -0.84 -14.27 5.09
CA PHE A 262 -0.31 -15.47 4.45
C PHE A 262 0.89 -15.16 3.58
N SER A 263 1.74 -16.15 3.33
CA SER A 263 2.57 -16.10 2.12
C SER A 263 1.71 -16.14 0.87
N LEU A 264 2.15 -15.42 -0.16
CA LEU A 264 1.57 -15.41 -1.49
C LEU A 264 2.69 -15.22 -2.52
N ASP A 265 2.94 -16.26 -3.31
CA ASP A 265 4.02 -16.31 -4.31
C ASP A 265 3.66 -15.54 -5.60
N VAL A 266 3.28 -14.29 -5.40
CA VAL A 266 2.88 -13.34 -6.43
C VAL A 266 3.67 -12.06 -6.21
N ARG A 267 4.25 -11.53 -7.28
CA ARG A 267 4.87 -10.20 -7.26
C ARG A 267 3.76 -9.16 -7.15
N ILE A 268 3.78 -8.36 -6.09
CA ILE A 268 2.89 -7.20 -5.91
C ILE A 268 3.78 -5.99 -5.70
N THR A 269 3.70 -5.05 -6.64
CA THR A 269 4.65 -3.94 -6.81
C THR A 269 6.08 -4.47 -7.02
N ASN A 270 7.02 -4.16 -6.12
CA ASN A 270 8.42 -4.52 -6.29
C ASN A 270 8.76 -5.91 -5.74
N ASP A 271 7.89 -6.49 -4.90
CA ASP A 271 8.26 -7.63 -4.06
C ASP A 271 7.35 -8.83 -4.28
N ILE A 272 7.92 -10.04 -4.23
CA ILE A 272 7.15 -11.27 -4.06
C ILE A 272 6.62 -11.28 -2.63
N ARG A 273 5.30 -11.44 -2.48
CA ARG A 273 4.62 -11.35 -1.18
C ARG A 273 4.69 -12.65 -0.38
N ARG A 274 5.90 -13.16 -0.23
CA ARG A 274 6.22 -14.27 0.67
C ARG A 274 6.47 -13.74 2.09
N LEU A 275 6.12 -14.52 3.10
CA LEU A 275 6.60 -14.34 4.47
C LEU A 275 7.97 -15.01 4.55
N TRP A 276 9.03 -14.23 4.36
CA TRP A 276 10.38 -14.76 4.32
C TRP A 276 10.81 -15.25 5.70
N ARG A 277 11.51 -16.38 5.74
CA ARG A 277 11.96 -16.97 7.00
C ARG A 277 12.82 -16.00 7.80
N HIS A 278 13.71 -15.26 7.14
CA HIS A 278 14.61 -14.32 7.82
C HIS A 278 13.90 -13.12 8.44
N ASP A 279 12.72 -12.74 7.93
CA ASP A 279 11.88 -11.68 8.51
C ASP A 279 11.05 -12.24 9.68
N LEU A 280 10.44 -13.43 9.50
CA LEU A 280 9.67 -14.10 10.54
C LEU A 280 10.50 -14.37 11.80
N LEU A 281 11.76 -14.78 11.65
CA LEU A 281 12.69 -15.01 12.78
C LEU A 281 13.02 -13.74 13.57
N LYS A 282 12.75 -12.54 13.04
CA LYS A 282 12.95 -11.26 13.72
C LYS A 282 11.65 -10.63 14.20
N LEU A 283 10.51 -11.13 13.72
CA LEU A 283 9.18 -10.55 13.90
C LEU A 283 8.89 -10.24 15.37
N ARG A 284 9.05 -11.22 16.26
CA ARG A 284 8.76 -11.08 17.69
C ARG A 284 9.54 -9.97 18.37
N ARG A 285 10.83 -9.83 18.04
CA ARG A 285 11.69 -8.78 18.61
C ARG A 285 11.21 -7.40 18.15
N THR A 286 10.95 -7.27 16.85
CA THR A 286 10.52 -6.00 16.25
C THR A 286 9.13 -5.60 16.73
N ASP A 287 8.19 -6.55 16.77
CA ASP A 287 6.83 -6.35 17.24
C ASP A 287 6.81 -5.97 18.73
N ALA A 288 7.49 -6.73 19.60
CA ALA A 288 7.52 -6.44 21.03
C ALA A 288 8.15 -5.07 21.34
N ALA A 289 9.21 -4.68 20.63
CA ALA A 289 9.81 -3.35 20.78
C ALA A 289 8.82 -2.24 20.37
N THR A 290 8.06 -2.47 19.31
CA THR A 290 7.05 -1.52 18.81
C THR A 290 5.85 -1.43 19.76
N ALA A 291 5.30 -2.57 20.17
CA ALA A 291 4.20 -2.62 21.14
C ALA A 291 4.58 -1.93 22.46
N ALA A 292 5.81 -2.15 22.95
CA ALA A 292 6.33 -1.47 24.14
C ALA A 292 6.48 0.05 23.93
N ALA A 293 6.92 0.49 22.75
CA ALA A 293 6.97 1.91 22.41
C ALA A 293 5.58 2.55 22.46
N PHE A 294 4.58 1.96 21.78
CA PHE A 294 3.22 2.49 21.77
C PHE A 294 2.54 2.46 23.14
N THR A 295 2.79 1.41 23.94
CA THR A 295 2.26 1.33 25.32
C THR A 295 2.82 2.43 26.22
N ALA A 296 4.05 2.87 25.97
CA ALA A 296 4.70 3.95 26.74
C ALA A 296 4.22 5.36 26.32
N MET A 297 3.57 5.50 25.17
CA MET A 297 3.10 6.79 24.66
C MET A 297 1.80 7.23 25.34
N SER A 298 1.68 8.53 25.60
CA SER A 298 0.43 9.13 26.10
C SER A 298 -0.54 9.48 24.96
N ALA A 299 -0.08 9.45 23.70
CA ALA A 299 -0.89 9.81 22.54
C ALA A 299 -1.92 8.71 22.21
N PRO A 300 -3.13 9.07 21.72
CA PRO A 300 -4.12 8.09 21.28
C PRO A 300 -3.70 7.49 19.93
N ALA A 301 -2.71 6.60 19.97
CA ALA A 301 -2.28 5.82 18.83
C ALA A 301 -2.13 4.36 19.23
N ALA A 302 -2.39 3.45 18.29
CA ALA A 302 -2.32 2.02 18.55
C ALA A 302 -1.38 1.31 17.58
N TRP A 303 -0.73 0.27 18.08
CA TRP A 303 -0.03 -0.72 17.28
C TRP A 303 -0.90 -1.98 17.18
N LEU A 304 -1.11 -2.47 15.96
CA LEU A 304 -1.73 -3.77 15.72
C LEU A 304 -0.63 -4.82 15.64
N SER A 305 -0.45 -5.56 16.73
CA SER A 305 0.69 -6.45 16.94
C SER A 305 0.60 -7.68 16.05
N ASP A 306 1.74 -8.07 15.47
CA ASP A 306 1.93 -9.35 14.80
C ASP A 306 2.31 -10.41 15.87
N ARG A 307 1.29 -10.96 16.54
CA ARG A 307 1.40 -11.79 17.75
C ARG A 307 2.32 -13.00 17.60
N GLY A 308 2.32 -13.61 16.43
CA GLY A 308 3.07 -14.83 16.13
C GLY A 308 2.80 -15.38 14.73
N TYR A 309 3.48 -16.46 14.39
CA TYR A 309 3.28 -17.18 13.13
C TYR A 309 3.31 -18.69 13.33
N ARG A 310 2.59 -19.41 12.47
CA ARG A 310 2.58 -20.87 12.39
C ARG A 310 2.92 -21.29 10.96
N THR A 311 3.74 -22.33 10.79
CA THR A 311 4.13 -22.90 9.51
C THR A 311 4.56 -24.37 9.67
N ALA A 312 5.07 -24.99 8.60
CA ALA A 312 5.64 -26.33 8.58
C ALA A 312 7.14 -26.30 8.23
N ASP A 313 7.96 -27.11 8.89
CA ASP A 313 9.43 -27.13 8.71
C ASP A 313 9.88 -27.42 7.25
N PHE A 314 9.13 -28.26 6.53
CA PHE A 314 9.40 -28.67 5.16
C PHE A 314 8.95 -27.67 4.09
N ALA A 315 8.16 -26.65 4.46
CA ALA A 315 7.62 -25.64 3.55
C ALA A 315 7.44 -24.30 4.31
N PHE A 316 8.50 -23.90 5.01
CA PHE A 316 8.48 -22.84 6.03
C PHE A 316 7.88 -21.54 5.51
N GLU A 317 8.29 -21.12 4.32
CA GLU A 317 7.83 -19.85 3.78
C GLU A 317 6.51 -20.02 3.03
N GLU A 318 6.33 -21.10 2.28
CA GLU A 318 5.15 -21.33 1.45
C GLU A 318 3.86 -21.46 2.24
N LEU A 319 3.93 -22.08 3.43
CA LEU A 319 2.79 -22.36 4.30
C LEU A 319 2.69 -21.45 5.53
N ALA A 320 3.53 -20.42 5.62
CA ALA A 320 3.49 -19.49 6.73
C ALA A 320 2.17 -18.71 6.78
N VAL A 321 1.61 -18.66 7.99
CA VAL A 321 0.52 -17.76 8.38
C VAL A 321 0.91 -17.00 9.64
N LEU A 322 0.73 -15.68 9.60
CA LEU A 322 0.97 -14.76 10.69
C LEU A 322 -0.36 -14.30 11.29
N VAL A 323 -0.40 -14.19 12.61
CA VAL A 323 -1.53 -13.71 13.42
C VAL A 323 -1.31 -12.24 13.75
N ARG A 324 -2.29 -11.39 13.41
CA ARG A 324 -2.29 -9.97 13.76
C ARG A 324 -3.52 -9.59 14.58
N ASP A 325 -3.32 -8.70 15.55
CA ASP A 325 -4.37 -8.07 16.35
C ASP A 325 -5.57 -7.60 15.52
N GLY A 326 -6.77 -7.85 16.04
CA GLY A 326 -8.01 -7.26 15.55
C GLY A 326 -8.13 -5.76 15.79
N LEU A 327 -9.28 -5.19 15.50
CA LEU A 327 -9.54 -3.76 15.63
C LEU A 327 -10.19 -3.38 16.96
N ARG A 328 -11.06 -4.24 17.52
CA ARG A 328 -12.01 -3.85 18.59
C ARG A 328 -11.31 -3.43 19.88
N GLU A 329 -10.21 -4.09 20.24
CA GLU A 329 -9.45 -3.78 21.46
C GLU A 329 -8.58 -2.51 21.31
N HIS A 330 -8.32 -2.08 20.07
CA HIS A 330 -7.38 -0.99 19.78
C HIS A 330 -8.07 0.30 19.34
N VAL A 331 -9.24 0.19 18.70
CA VAL A 331 -9.98 1.34 18.17
C VAL A 331 -10.77 2.03 19.27
N ALA A 332 -10.66 3.36 19.34
CA ALA A 332 -11.40 4.16 20.29
C ALA A 332 -12.93 3.94 20.17
N PRO A 333 -13.67 3.84 21.30
CA PRO A 333 -15.11 3.59 21.27
C PRO A 333 -15.88 4.61 20.41
N GLY A 334 -16.82 4.10 19.59
CA GLY A 334 -17.67 4.94 18.74
C GLY A 334 -16.97 5.53 17.51
N THR A 335 -15.75 5.08 17.20
CA THR A 335 -14.99 5.54 16.03
C THR A 335 -14.90 4.45 14.96
N THR A 336 -14.63 4.85 13.73
CA THR A 336 -14.53 3.95 12.57
C THR A 336 -13.12 4.02 11.97
N PRO A 337 -12.34 2.93 11.97
CA PRO A 337 -11.03 2.90 11.35
C PRO A 337 -11.15 2.87 9.83
N LEU A 338 -10.40 3.72 9.15
CA LEU A 338 -10.34 3.79 7.69
C LEU A 338 -8.88 3.71 7.23
N LEU A 339 -8.64 2.97 6.15
CA LEU A 339 -7.32 2.92 5.53
C LEU A 339 -6.92 4.30 4.99
N ALA A 340 -5.76 4.84 5.39
CA ALA A 340 -5.30 6.15 4.93
C ALA A 340 -5.10 6.18 3.40
N ALA A 341 -4.59 5.09 2.82
CA ALA A 341 -4.47 4.96 1.36
C ALA A 341 -5.82 5.05 0.64
N ALA A 342 -6.90 4.55 1.25
CA ALA A 342 -8.24 4.64 0.68
C ALA A 342 -8.80 6.07 0.74
N LEU A 343 -8.43 6.87 1.75
CA LEU A 343 -8.78 8.28 1.80
C LEU A 343 -8.16 9.04 0.62
N VAL A 344 -6.89 8.76 0.29
CA VAL A 344 -6.19 9.32 -0.87
C VAL A 344 -6.78 8.82 -2.19
N GLU A 345 -7.18 7.54 -2.24
CA GLU A 345 -7.80 6.95 -3.42
C GLU A 345 -9.19 7.54 -3.71
N GLY A 346 -9.97 7.74 -2.65
CA GLY A 346 -11.39 8.08 -2.68
C GLY A 346 -12.28 6.84 -2.76
N PHE A 347 -13.36 6.83 -1.97
CA PHE A 347 -14.39 5.80 -2.01
C PHE A 347 -15.74 6.36 -1.55
N ALA A 348 -16.84 5.66 -1.88
CA ALA A 348 -18.18 6.08 -1.49
C ALA A 348 -18.35 6.08 0.04
N GLY A 349 -18.66 7.26 0.59
CA GLY A 349 -18.77 7.47 2.03
C GLY A 349 -17.44 7.87 2.68
N SER A 350 -16.45 8.32 1.91
CA SER A 350 -15.23 8.90 2.47
C SER A 350 -15.56 10.13 3.32
N PRO A 351 -14.95 10.30 4.51
CA PRO A 351 -15.16 11.50 5.35
C PRO A 351 -14.60 12.77 4.71
N LEU A 352 -13.81 12.64 3.64
CA LEU A 352 -13.31 13.77 2.87
C LEU A 352 -14.31 14.27 1.82
N ASP A 353 -15.42 13.54 1.62
CA ASP A 353 -16.48 13.96 0.71
C ASP A 353 -17.35 15.01 1.40
N GLY A 354 -17.45 16.20 0.82
CA GLY A 354 -18.30 17.28 1.35
C GLY A 354 -17.68 18.13 2.46
N LEU A 355 -16.37 17.97 2.74
CA LEU A 355 -15.65 18.96 3.53
C LEU A 355 -15.76 20.33 2.84
N GLY A 356 -16.12 21.37 3.59
CA GLY A 356 -16.09 22.76 3.11
C GLY A 356 -14.69 23.37 3.28
N ASP A 357 -14.22 23.41 4.53
CA ASP A 357 -12.85 23.80 4.90
C ASP A 357 -12.09 22.55 5.40
N PRO A 358 -10.97 22.16 4.75
CA PRO A 358 -10.21 20.99 5.15
C PRO A 358 -9.30 21.23 6.37
N SER A 359 -9.14 22.47 6.84
CA SER A 359 -8.11 22.85 7.83
C SER A 359 -8.22 22.11 9.16
N ALA A 360 -9.44 21.99 9.70
CA ALA A 360 -9.67 21.28 10.97
C ALA A 360 -9.40 19.78 10.83
N TRP A 361 -9.88 19.17 9.75
CA TRP A 361 -9.67 17.76 9.45
C TRP A 361 -8.18 17.46 9.25
N TRP A 362 -7.47 18.31 8.49
CA TRP A 362 -6.05 18.17 8.22
C TRP A 362 -5.20 18.27 9.48
N THR A 363 -5.49 19.27 10.33
CA THR A 363 -4.81 19.42 11.62
C THR A 363 -5.06 18.22 12.53
N ALA A 364 -6.28 17.69 12.53
CA ALA A 364 -6.62 16.49 13.29
C ALA A 364 -5.85 15.26 12.77
N TYR A 365 -5.82 15.02 11.46
CA TYR A 365 -5.04 13.94 10.84
C TYR A 365 -3.57 14.00 11.24
N LEU A 366 -2.94 15.16 11.07
CA LEU A 366 -1.54 15.38 11.40
C LEU A 366 -1.25 15.09 12.87
N ARG A 367 -2.12 15.54 13.79
CA ARG A 367 -1.99 15.30 15.23
C ARG A 367 -2.04 13.81 15.58
N GLN A 368 -2.81 13.01 14.86
CA GLN A 368 -2.89 11.57 15.16
C GLN A 368 -1.73 10.79 14.54
N VAL A 369 -1.27 11.17 13.35
CA VAL A 369 -0.32 10.35 12.57
C VAL A 369 1.14 10.71 12.84
N VAL A 370 1.50 11.99 12.83
CA VAL A 370 2.90 12.43 12.90
C VAL A 370 3.55 12.16 14.26
N PRO A 371 2.94 12.54 15.40
CA PRO A 371 3.63 12.51 16.69
C PRO A 371 4.02 11.11 17.16
N PRO A 372 3.15 10.09 17.10
CA PRO A 372 3.50 8.73 17.53
C PRO A 372 4.67 8.14 16.74
N VAL A 373 4.76 8.45 15.44
CA VAL A 373 5.84 7.94 14.57
C VAL A 373 7.18 8.57 14.93
N LEU A 374 7.20 9.89 15.16
CA LEU A 374 8.41 10.59 15.62
C LEU A 374 8.82 10.15 17.03
N GLU A 375 7.85 9.91 17.91
CA GLU A 375 8.10 9.44 19.28
C GLU A 375 8.68 8.03 19.32
N ALA A 376 8.13 7.10 18.52
CA ALA A 376 8.66 5.74 18.35
C ALA A 376 10.15 5.79 17.95
N PHE A 377 10.50 6.65 16.99
CA PHE A 377 11.87 6.80 16.52
C PHE A 377 12.79 7.44 17.56
N ALA A 378 12.37 8.57 18.15
CA ALA A 378 13.21 9.38 19.01
C ALA A 378 13.48 8.72 20.36
N ARG A 379 12.46 8.17 21.00
CA ARG A 379 12.54 7.64 22.37
C ARG A 379 12.78 6.15 22.43
N HIS A 380 12.33 5.40 21.43
CA HIS A 380 12.35 3.93 21.46
C HIS A 380 13.23 3.30 20.38
N GLY A 381 13.78 4.10 19.46
CA GLY A 381 14.60 3.60 18.37
C GLY A 381 13.84 2.68 17.41
N VAL A 382 12.52 2.87 17.31
CA VAL A 382 11.62 2.11 16.43
C VAL A 382 11.37 2.95 15.17
N VAL A 383 11.76 2.41 14.01
CA VAL A 383 11.56 3.03 12.70
C VAL A 383 10.34 2.40 12.04
N LEU A 384 9.20 3.08 12.13
CA LEU A 384 7.96 2.62 11.51
C LEU A 384 7.95 2.86 10.00
N GLU A 385 7.39 1.92 9.25
CA GLU A 385 7.06 2.11 7.83
C GLU A 385 5.65 2.72 7.70
N ALA A 386 5.48 3.94 8.22
CA ALA A 386 4.19 4.65 8.33
C ALA A 386 3.64 5.21 7.00
N HIS A 387 3.78 4.44 5.92
CA HIS A 387 3.20 4.75 4.61
C HIS A 387 1.67 4.51 4.63
N LEU A 388 0.95 5.05 3.66
CA LEU A 388 -0.52 5.09 3.67
C LEU A 388 -1.22 3.73 3.88
N GLN A 389 -0.61 2.62 3.41
CA GLN A 389 -1.21 1.29 3.53
C GLN A 389 -1.01 0.64 4.93
N ASN A 390 -0.03 1.12 5.70
CA ASN A 390 0.26 0.68 7.08
C ASN A 390 -0.30 1.64 8.13
N THR A 391 -1.06 2.66 7.70
CA THR A 391 -1.73 3.63 8.56
C THR A 391 -3.24 3.51 8.41
N LEU A 392 -3.92 3.24 9.52
CA LEU A 392 -5.36 3.40 9.64
C LEU A 392 -5.63 4.66 10.45
N VAL A 393 -6.70 5.38 10.12
CA VAL A 393 -7.16 6.53 10.88
C VAL A 393 -8.60 6.27 11.33
N ALA A 394 -8.80 6.22 12.65
CA ALA A 394 -10.13 6.14 13.22
C ALA A 394 -10.77 7.54 13.23
N VAL A 395 -11.97 7.62 12.67
CA VAL A 395 -12.76 8.84 12.62
C VAL A 395 -13.98 8.77 13.52
N ASP A 396 -14.36 9.89 14.12
CA ASP A 396 -15.61 10.02 14.87
C ASP A 396 -16.85 10.05 13.93
N ALA A 397 -18.03 10.20 14.52
CA ALA A 397 -19.29 10.26 13.77
C ALA A 397 -19.38 11.45 12.79
N ALA A 398 -18.56 12.50 12.97
CA ALA A 398 -18.47 13.63 12.06
C ALA A 398 -17.40 13.42 10.97
N GLY A 399 -16.67 12.31 10.98
CA GLY A 399 -15.59 12.01 10.05
C GLY A 399 -14.24 12.64 10.45
N THR A 400 -14.11 13.18 11.67
CA THR A 400 -12.88 13.81 12.14
C THR A 400 -11.88 12.76 12.65
N PRO A 401 -10.60 12.81 12.26
CA PRO A 401 -9.56 11.94 12.79
C PRO A 401 -9.37 12.11 14.30
N VAL A 402 -9.50 11.01 15.04
CA VAL A 402 -9.34 11.02 16.51
C VAL A 402 -8.30 10.04 17.02
N GLN A 403 -7.87 9.09 16.19
CA GLN A 403 -6.84 8.11 16.53
C GLN A 403 -6.12 7.62 15.26
N ALA A 404 -4.83 7.33 15.35
CA ALA A 404 -4.10 6.60 14.32
C ALA A 404 -3.76 5.18 14.80
N LEU A 405 -3.87 4.20 13.92
CA LEU A 405 -3.40 2.84 14.17
C LEU A 405 -2.36 2.46 13.12
N PHE A 406 -1.30 1.80 13.56
CA PHE A 406 -0.20 1.35 12.72
C PHE A 406 -0.10 -0.17 12.76
N ARG A 407 0.40 -0.76 11.68
CA ARG A 407 0.53 -2.21 11.52
C ARG A 407 1.77 -2.56 10.71
N ASP A 408 2.04 -3.86 10.63
CA ASP A 408 3.08 -4.48 9.79
C ASP A 408 4.49 -4.45 10.36
N ALA A 409 4.75 -5.37 11.29
CA ALA A 409 6.04 -5.50 11.97
C ALA A 409 7.18 -5.92 11.01
N GLU A 410 6.87 -6.60 9.89
CA GLU A 410 7.86 -6.96 8.85
C GLU A 410 8.59 -5.73 8.29
N GLY A 411 7.88 -4.61 8.13
CA GLY A 411 8.44 -3.36 7.59
C GLY A 411 9.24 -2.54 8.61
N VAL A 412 9.03 -2.79 9.91
CA VAL A 412 9.65 -2.01 10.99
C VAL A 412 11.14 -2.35 11.11
N LYS A 413 11.95 -1.33 11.41
CA LYS A 413 13.38 -1.48 11.74
C LYS A 413 13.66 -0.96 13.14
N LEU A 414 14.69 -1.50 13.77
CA LEU A 414 15.18 -1.01 15.06
C LEU A 414 16.54 -0.34 14.84
N LEU A 415 16.79 0.79 15.50
CA LEU A 415 18.08 1.48 15.44
C LEU A 415 19.26 0.70 16.05
N THR A 416 18.97 -0.48 16.62
CA THR A 416 19.99 -1.46 17.00
C THR A 416 20.47 -2.31 15.82
N ASP A 417 19.71 -2.35 14.72
CA ASP A 417 19.98 -3.16 13.53
C ASP A 417 20.24 -2.32 12.27
N VAL A 418 19.88 -1.02 12.27
CA VAL A 418 20.10 -0.09 11.15
C VAL A 418 20.75 1.20 11.61
N ASP A 419 21.52 1.83 10.72
CA ASP A 419 22.05 3.16 10.95
C ASP A 419 20.93 4.19 11.18
N ARG A 420 21.17 5.17 12.07
CA ARG A 420 20.17 6.17 12.45
C ARG A 420 19.79 7.08 11.28
N ALA A 421 20.74 7.47 10.43
CA ALA A 421 20.46 8.31 9.27
C ALA A 421 19.65 7.54 8.22
N ALA A 422 20.01 6.27 7.97
CA ALA A 422 19.22 5.40 7.08
C ALA A 422 17.80 5.16 7.62
N GLY A 423 17.66 4.95 8.94
CA GLY A 423 16.36 4.86 9.60
C GLY A 423 15.54 6.14 9.47
N TRP A 424 16.16 7.31 9.65
CA TRP A 424 15.52 8.61 9.47
C TRP A 424 15.06 8.85 8.03
N GLU A 425 15.91 8.55 7.03
CA GLU A 425 15.55 8.68 5.61
C GLU A 425 14.32 7.81 5.26
N ARG A 426 14.30 6.55 5.73
CA ARG A 426 13.14 5.66 5.57
C ARG A 426 11.88 6.23 6.24
N LEU A 427 12.01 6.75 7.46
CA LEU A 427 10.91 7.37 8.19
C LEU A 427 10.36 8.56 7.42
N VAL A 428 11.22 9.48 6.96
CA VAL A 428 10.83 10.66 6.19
C VAL A 428 10.12 10.26 4.90
N TYR A 429 10.65 9.28 4.15
CA TYR A 429 9.99 8.79 2.95
C TYR A 429 8.58 8.26 3.27
N CYS A 430 8.44 7.40 4.29
CA CYS A 430 7.16 6.75 4.59
C CYS A 430 6.13 7.73 5.16
N LEU A 431 6.52 8.51 6.17
CA LEU A 431 5.63 9.43 6.88
C LEU A 431 5.35 10.70 6.08
N ILE A 432 6.39 11.32 5.51
CA ILE A 432 6.24 12.62 4.84
C ILE A 432 5.88 12.43 3.38
N VAL A 433 6.71 11.73 2.61
CA VAL A 433 6.56 11.66 1.15
C VAL A 433 5.39 10.76 0.73
N ASN A 434 5.30 9.54 1.25
CA ASN A 434 4.27 8.60 0.87
C ASN A 434 2.91 8.91 1.52
N ASN A 435 2.91 9.48 2.73
CA ASN A 435 1.71 9.67 3.54
C ASN A 435 1.22 11.13 3.57
N VAL A 436 1.92 12.02 4.29
CA VAL A 436 1.48 13.41 4.47
C VAL A 436 1.36 14.17 3.14
N ILE A 437 2.35 14.08 2.26
CA ILE A 437 2.34 14.81 0.98
C ILE A 437 1.20 14.34 0.07
N GLU A 438 0.94 13.03 -0.01
CA GLU A 438 -0.14 12.49 -0.84
C GLU A 438 -1.52 12.97 -0.38
N LEU A 439 -1.75 13.00 0.93
CA LEU A 439 -3.02 13.48 1.47
C LEU A 439 -3.16 15.00 1.38
N ALA A 440 -2.07 15.75 1.63
CA ALA A 440 -2.02 17.19 1.41
C ALA A 440 -2.31 17.56 -0.05
N ALA A 441 -1.73 16.82 -1.01
CA ALA A 441 -1.97 17.01 -2.43
C ALA A 441 -3.43 16.73 -2.81
N LEU A 442 -4.06 15.70 -2.24
CA LEU A 442 -5.49 15.45 -2.42
C LEU A 442 -6.33 16.63 -1.92
N LEU A 443 -6.08 17.11 -0.70
CA LEU A 443 -6.85 18.19 -0.11
C LEU A 443 -6.67 19.50 -0.89
N ALA A 444 -5.45 19.84 -1.32
CA ALA A 444 -5.20 21.00 -2.17
C ALA A 444 -5.85 20.88 -3.57
N GLU A 445 -5.93 19.66 -4.13
CA GLU A 445 -6.66 19.37 -5.38
C GLU A 445 -8.17 19.60 -5.22
N ARG A 446 -8.75 19.22 -4.07
CA ARG A 446 -10.18 19.42 -3.77
C ARG A 446 -10.53 20.84 -3.33
N HIS A 447 -9.57 21.58 -2.78
CA HIS A 447 -9.75 22.92 -2.22
C HIS A 447 -8.73 23.91 -2.84
N PRO A 448 -8.97 24.41 -4.07
CA PRO A 448 -8.05 25.32 -4.74
C PRO A 448 -7.76 26.58 -3.92
N GLY A 449 -6.49 26.91 -3.76
CA GLY A 449 -6.04 28.08 -2.99
C GLY A 449 -5.81 27.83 -1.50
N TRP A 450 -6.11 26.62 -1.00
CA TRP A 450 -5.77 26.21 0.36
C TRP A 450 -4.32 25.71 0.45
N ASP A 451 -3.59 26.14 1.49
CA ASP A 451 -2.20 25.75 1.74
C ASP A 451 -2.10 24.73 2.89
N PRO A 452 -1.74 23.46 2.63
CA PRO A 452 -1.58 22.44 3.67
C PRO A 452 -0.34 22.62 4.56
N TRP A 453 0.70 23.28 4.07
CA TRP A 453 2.05 23.18 4.64
C TRP A 453 2.25 23.90 5.98
N PRO A 454 1.59 25.02 6.29
CA PRO A 454 1.71 25.66 7.61
C PRO A 454 1.39 24.70 8.75
N ALA A 455 0.31 23.92 8.63
CA ALA A 455 -0.08 22.94 9.65
C ALA A 455 0.95 21.82 9.81
N VAL A 456 1.56 21.38 8.69
CA VAL A 456 2.64 20.37 8.71
C VAL A 456 3.87 20.90 9.43
N ARG A 457 4.30 22.14 9.12
CA ARG A 457 5.41 22.79 9.80
C ARG A 457 5.13 22.93 11.30
N THR A 458 3.92 23.34 11.67
CA THR A 458 3.52 23.48 13.07
C THR A 458 3.57 22.16 13.83
N VAL A 459 3.04 21.05 13.29
CA VAL A 459 3.07 19.76 14.00
C VAL A 459 4.49 19.21 14.13
N LEU A 460 5.34 19.40 13.12
CA LEU A 460 6.74 18.96 13.16
C LEU A 460 7.55 19.79 14.17
N ALA A 461 7.46 21.12 14.10
CA ALA A 461 8.18 22.01 15.02
C ALA A 461 7.67 21.93 16.47
N GLY A 462 6.37 21.66 16.66
CA GLY A 462 5.74 21.51 17.98
C GLY A 462 6.12 20.24 18.72
N HIS A 463 6.85 19.31 18.08
CA HIS A 463 7.27 18.04 18.66
C HIS A 463 8.78 17.95 18.78
N GLY A 464 9.35 18.90 19.55
CA GLY A 464 10.74 18.94 19.99
C GLY A 464 11.08 17.79 20.94
N LEU A 465 11.02 16.56 20.43
CA LEU A 465 11.43 15.36 21.14
C LEU A 465 12.97 15.35 21.25
N PRO A 466 13.53 15.10 22.46
CA PRO A 466 14.97 14.98 22.61
C PRO A 466 15.56 13.98 21.61
N GLY A 467 16.64 14.39 20.92
CA GLY A 467 17.37 13.53 19.99
C GLY A 467 16.92 13.55 18.52
N ILE A 468 15.87 14.32 18.16
CA ILE A 468 15.49 14.54 16.74
C ILE A 468 15.29 16.01 16.35
N THR A 469 15.45 16.97 17.27
CA THR A 469 15.24 18.40 17.00
C THR A 469 16.02 18.90 15.78
N ASP A 470 17.31 18.54 15.69
CA ASP A 470 18.16 18.94 14.56
C ASP A 470 17.67 18.28 13.26
N ALA A 471 17.37 16.98 13.30
CA ALA A 471 16.86 16.25 12.13
C ALA A 471 15.50 16.79 11.63
N VAL A 472 14.63 17.25 12.53
CA VAL A 472 13.37 17.92 12.18
C VAL A 472 13.64 19.32 11.61
N THR A 473 14.59 20.06 12.18
CA THR A 473 14.98 21.38 11.67
C THR A 473 15.58 21.26 10.25
N ASP A 474 16.43 20.26 10.04
CA ASP A 474 16.98 19.91 8.74
C ASP A 474 15.86 19.51 7.78
N LEU A 475 14.90 18.68 8.20
CA LEU A 475 13.74 18.33 7.38
C LEU A 475 12.92 19.55 6.96
N LEU A 476 12.77 20.55 7.83
CA LEU A 476 12.01 21.77 7.55
C LEU A 476 12.75 22.77 6.65
N THR A 477 14.06 22.61 6.46
CA THR A 477 14.91 23.57 5.73
C THR A 477 15.62 22.96 4.53
N ALA A 478 15.72 21.62 4.47
CA ALA A 478 16.36 20.92 3.37
C ALA A 478 15.63 21.24 2.06
N PRO A 479 16.36 21.51 0.96
CA PRO A 479 15.72 21.83 -0.32
C PRO A 479 14.96 20.63 -0.90
N THR A 480 15.31 19.41 -0.46
CA THR A 480 14.84 18.18 -1.09
C THR A 480 14.52 17.08 -0.10
N LEU A 481 13.56 16.22 -0.45
CA LEU A 481 13.15 15.01 0.26
C LEU A 481 13.52 13.74 -0.54
N PRO A 482 13.67 12.58 0.13
CA PRO A 482 13.95 11.32 -0.55
C PRO A 482 12.77 10.85 -1.41
N GLY A 483 12.99 10.64 -2.71
CA GLY A 483 12.01 10.08 -3.65
C GLY A 483 12.39 8.72 -4.22
N LYS A 484 11.79 7.63 -3.72
CA LYS A 484 12.13 6.26 -4.12
C LYS A 484 11.87 5.99 -5.60
N THR A 485 12.88 5.65 -6.40
CA THR A 485 12.74 5.47 -7.86
C THR A 485 12.17 4.11 -8.28
N ASN A 486 10.86 3.88 -8.12
CA ASN A 486 10.25 2.58 -8.42
C ASN A 486 10.29 2.22 -9.91
N LEU A 487 10.24 3.18 -10.84
CA LEU A 487 10.34 2.89 -12.27
C LEU A 487 11.76 2.45 -12.64
N LEU A 488 12.77 3.25 -12.26
CA LEU A 488 14.16 2.92 -12.56
C LEU A 488 14.60 1.63 -11.86
N LEU A 489 14.20 1.44 -10.59
CA LEU A 489 14.51 0.22 -9.83
C LEU A 489 13.95 -1.02 -10.51
N ARG A 490 12.68 -0.99 -10.94
CA ARG A 490 12.07 -2.10 -11.67
C ARG A 490 12.73 -2.33 -13.03
N TRP A 491 13.09 -1.26 -13.73
CA TRP A 491 13.73 -1.35 -15.04
C TRP A 491 15.14 -1.96 -14.97
N THR A 492 15.96 -1.54 -14.00
CA THR A 492 17.34 -2.02 -13.88
C THR A 492 17.47 -3.36 -13.15
N GLY A 493 16.37 -3.89 -12.59
CA GLY A 493 16.40 -5.10 -11.77
C GLY A 493 17.24 -4.94 -10.49
N ALA A 494 17.40 -3.69 -10.02
CA ALA A 494 18.14 -3.40 -8.80
C ALA A 494 17.38 -3.98 -7.58
N ASP A 495 18.12 -4.47 -6.59
CA ASP A 495 17.54 -4.92 -5.33
C ASP A 495 16.82 -3.73 -4.65
N GLY A 496 15.77 -4.00 -3.87
CA GLY A 496 15.10 -3.01 -3.04
C GLY A 496 16.05 -2.28 -2.09
N ALA A 497 17.16 -2.92 -1.70
CA ALA A 497 18.24 -2.31 -0.91
C ALA A 497 19.11 -1.31 -1.71
N ASP A 498 19.18 -1.44 -3.03
CA ASP A 498 19.86 -0.51 -3.95
C ASP A 498 18.93 0.64 -4.40
N ALA A 499 17.78 0.80 -3.74
CA ALA A 499 16.81 1.83 -4.07
C ALA A 499 17.47 3.20 -4.05
N ARG A 500 17.56 3.80 -5.24
CA ARG A 500 18.03 5.18 -5.38
C ARG A 500 16.89 6.10 -4.97
N TYR A 501 17.21 7.07 -4.12
CA TYR A 501 16.33 8.20 -3.87
C TYR A 501 16.73 9.33 -4.81
N LEU A 502 15.76 9.84 -5.57
CA LEU A 502 15.91 11.12 -6.24
C LEU A 502 15.57 12.25 -5.27
N PRO A 503 16.30 13.38 -5.31
CA PRO A 503 15.95 14.55 -4.53
C PRO A 503 14.66 15.17 -5.08
N LEU A 504 13.55 15.03 -4.36
CA LEU A 504 12.27 15.68 -4.68
C LEU A 504 12.22 17.05 -4.04
N PRO A 505 11.66 18.09 -4.67
CA PRO A 505 11.47 19.39 -4.03
C PRO A 505 10.73 19.24 -2.70
N ASN A 506 11.26 19.84 -1.64
CA ASN A 506 10.67 19.79 -0.31
C ASN A 506 9.62 20.92 -0.16
N PRO A 507 8.32 20.61 -0.08
CA PRO A 507 7.30 21.65 0.11
C PRO A 507 7.26 22.23 1.53
N LEU A 508 8.03 21.66 2.46
CA LEU A 508 8.15 22.16 3.84
C LEU A 508 9.15 23.31 3.95
N ALA A 509 10.20 23.28 3.14
CA ALA A 509 11.14 24.37 3.00
C ALA A 509 10.40 25.56 2.39
N GLY A 510 10.13 26.59 3.20
CA GLY A 510 9.61 27.85 2.69
C GLY A 510 10.65 28.55 1.81
N ASP A 511 10.17 29.38 0.88
CA ASP A 511 11.01 30.30 0.10
C ASP A 511 11.76 31.32 0.98
#